data_AF-A0A8T5EJX7-F1
#
_entry.id   AF-A0A8T5EJX7-F1
#
_cell.length_a   1.000
_cell.length_b   1.000
_cell.length_c   1.000
_cell.angle_alpha   90.00
_cell.angle_beta   90.00
_cell.angle_gamma   90.00
#
_symmetry.space_group_name_H-M   'P 1'
#
loop_
_entity.id
_entity.type
_entity.pdbx_description
1 polymer ?
#
loop_
_entity_poly.entity_id
_entity_poly.type
_entity_poly.pdbx_seq_one_letter_code
_entity_poly.pdbx_strand_id
1 'polypeptide(L)'
;NDAVDLDIDNDGIDNRNDAGPNGEDFTRDHDNDGSNDADDTDDDNDDILDVDEVGGATGTYRYDHDNDGIWDSTDTDDDNDGLSDWFETNDGNSLTGQFDHDNDGSDDNEDDDDDNDGIEDILEV
;
A
#
# COMPACT_ATOMS: atom_id res chain seq x y z
N ASN A 1 -28.14 14.33 -6.09
CA ASN A 1 -28.23 13.81 -7.47
C ASN A 1 -27.25 14.60 -8.27
N ASP A 2 -25.98 14.36 -7.99
CA ASP A 2 -24.94 14.72 -8.93
C ASP A 2 -24.72 13.48 -9.77
N ALA A 3 -25.22 13.51 -11.00
CA ALA A 3 -25.07 12.42 -11.97
C ALA A 3 -24.11 12.85 -13.08
N VAL A 4 -23.34 13.91 -12.82
CA VAL A 4 -22.45 14.58 -13.78
C VAL A 4 -21.12 14.94 -13.13
N ASP A 5 -20.80 14.30 -12.00
CA ASP A 5 -19.44 14.32 -11.51
C ASP A 5 -18.56 13.55 -12.49
N LEU A 6 -17.50 14.18 -12.96
CA LEU A 6 -16.57 13.61 -13.94
C LEU A 6 -15.30 13.10 -13.29
N ASP A 7 -15.14 13.34 -11.99
CA ASP A 7 -13.95 13.13 -11.17
C ASP A 7 -14.48 12.93 -9.73
N ILE A 8 -14.96 11.71 -9.44
CA ILE A 8 -15.76 11.39 -8.24
C ILE A 8 -14.96 11.51 -6.95
N ASP A 9 -13.67 11.21 -7.03
CA ASP A 9 -12.67 11.24 -5.97
C ASP A 9 -11.89 12.56 -5.93
N ASN A 10 -11.95 13.37 -6.99
CA ASN A 10 -11.36 14.71 -7.08
C ASN A 10 -9.82 14.68 -7.07
N ASP A 11 -9.23 13.63 -7.68
CA ASP A 11 -7.78 13.41 -7.82
C ASP A 11 -7.19 14.11 -9.07
N GLY A 12 -8.06 14.66 -9.93
CA GLY A 12 -7.69 15.38 -11.14
C GLY A 12 -7.53 14.51 -12.40
N ILE A 13 -7.82 13.22 -12.32
CA ILE A 13 -8.17 12.37 -13.45
C ILE A 13 -9.69 12.39 -13.64
N ASP A 14 -10.17 11.90 -14.79
CA ASP A 14 -11.60 11.73 -15.02
C ASP A 14 -12.00 10.26 -14.83
N ASN A 15 -13.22 10.01 -14.30
CA ASN A 15 -13.87 8.70 -14.03
C ASN A 15 -13.76 7.63 -15.12
N ARG A 16 -13.33 8.01 -16.33
CA ARG A 16 -13.17 7.16 -17.51
C ARG A 16 -11.73 6.72 -17.77
N ASN A 17 -10.76 7.39 -17.17
CA ASN A 17 -9.36 7.02 -17.17
C ASN A 17 -8.97 6.37 -15.84
N ASP A 18 -9.79 6.54 -14.81
CA ASP A 18 -9.70 5.78 -13.56
C ASP A 18 -9.99 4.30 -13.80
N ALA A 19 -9.21 3.46 -13.13
CA ALA A 19 -9.29 2.00 -13.26
C ALA A 19 -10.32 1.39 -12.30
N GLY A 20 -10.63 2.11 -11.22
CA GLY A 20 -11.47 1.70 -10.12
C GLY A 20 -12.96 1.97 -10.30
N PRO A 21 -13.81 1.25 -9.52
CA PRO A 21 -15.26 1.34 -9.63
C PRO A 21 -15.87 2.64 -9.10
N ASN A 22 -15.17 3.42 -8.29
CA ASN A 22 -15.63 4.68 -7.70
C ASN A 22 -14.77 5.91 -8.05
N GLY A 23 -13.88 5.81 -9.04
CA GLY A 23 -13.00 6.91 -9.46
C GLY A 23 -11.53 6.66 -9.15
N GLU A 24 -11.18 5.54 -8.51
CA GLU A 24 -9.80 5.27 -8.09
C GLU A 24 -8.88 4.99 -9.30
N ASP A 25 -7.69 5.58 -9.36
CA ASP A 25 -6.66 5.23 -10.35
C ASP A 25 -5.68 4.20 -9.79
N PHE A 26 -6.06 2.91 -9.86
CA PHE A 26 -5.22 1.76 -9.48
C PHE A 26 -3.87 1.64 -10.24
N THR A 27 -3.54 2.58 -11.14
CA THR A 27 -2.20 2.62 -11.75
C THR A 27 -1.22 3.50 -10.98
N ARG A 28 -1.70 4.20 -9.96
CA ARG A 28 -1.02 5.15 -9.09
C ARG A 28 -1.64 5.04 -7.68
N ASP A 29 -1.67 3.82 -7.18
CA ASP A 29 -2.20 3.36 -5.89
C ASP A 29 -1.31 2.14 -5.60
N HIS A 30 -0.05 2.41 -5.20
CA HIS A 30 1.02 1.41 -5.23
C HIS A 30 0.87 0.36 -4.13
N ASP A 31 0.39 0.80 -2.99
CA ASP A 31 -0.06 0.06 -1.83
C ASP A 31 -1.48 -0.55 -1.98
N ASN A 32 -2.30 -0.04 -2.89
CA ASN A 32 -3.68 -0.52 -3.14
C ASN A 32 -4.65 -0.25 -1.98
N ASP A 33 -4.44 0.82 -1.21
CA ASP A 33 -5.34 1.25 -0.12
C ASP A 33 -6.60 1.99 -0.64
N GLY A 34 -6.62 2.31 -1.94
CA GLY A 34 -7.72 3.00 -2.61
C GLY A 34 -7.60 4.53 -2.60
N SER A 35 -6.50 5.05 -2.10
CA SER A 35 -5.98 6.40 -2.28
C SER A 35 -5.15 6.47 -3.57
N ASN A 36 -4.91 7.67 -4.08
CA ASN A 36 -4.00 7.85 -5.23
C ASN A 36 -2.67 8.32 -4.69
N ASP A 37 -1.53 7.86 -5.22
CA ASP A 37 -0.18 8.31 -4.84
C ASP A 37 -0.02 9.85 -4.78
N ALA A 38 -0.85 10.58 -5.53
CA ALA A 38 -0.80 12.04 -5.53
C ALA A 38 -1.41 12.70 -4.29
N ASP A 39 -2.32 11.99 -3.62
CA ASP A 39 -3.05 12.40 -2.42
C ASP A 39 -2.67 11.56 -1.19
N ASP A 40 -2.08 10.39 -1.40
CA ASP A 40 -1.41 9.60 -0.38
C ASP A 40 -0.18 10.33 0.16
N THR A 41 0.17 10.00 1.40
CA THR A 41 1.41 10.44 2.03
C THR A 41 2.38 9.31 2.29
N ASP A 42 2.00 8.08 1.98
CA ASP A 42 2.74 6.84 2.20
C ASP A 42 2.39 5.84 1.08
N ASP A 43 3.00 6.01 -0.09
CA ASP A 43 2.62 5.31 -1.33
C ASP A 43 2.78 3.77 -1.27
N ASP A 44 3.51 3.22 -0.29
CA ASP A 44 3.76 1.79 -0.06
C ASP A 44 3.32 1.28 1.32
N ASN A 45 2.77 2.13 2.19
CA ASN A 45 2.39 1.76 3.57
C ASN A 45 3.50 1.01 4.32
N ASP A 46 4.70 1.58 4.29
CA ASP A 46 5.87 1.07 5.00
C ASP A 46 6.13 1.82 6.33
N ASP A 47 5.13 2.61 6.76
CA ASP A 47 5.12 3.57 7.88
C ASP A 47 6.11 4.74 7.77
N ILE A 48 6.77 4.89 6.62
CA ILE A 48 7.68 5.97 6.32
C ILE A 48 7.03 6.87 5.27
N LEU A 49 6.40 7.95 5.75
CA LEU A 49 5.86 9.00 4.87
C LEU A 49 6.77 9.32 3.68
N ASP A 50 6.21 9.40 2.48
CA ASP A 50 6.85 9.74 1.21
C ASP A 50 7.92 10.83 1.32
N VAL A 51 7.64 11.86 2.13
CA VAL A 51 8.49 13.04 2.30
C VAL A 51 9.76 12.77 3.08
N ASP A 52 9.74 11.74 3.91
CA ASP A 52 10.81 11.27 4.78
C ASP A 52 11.56 10.07 4.16
N GLU A 53 10.99 9.40 3.16
CA GLU A 53 11.66 8.43 2.30
C GLU A 53 12.87 9.00 1.54
N VAL A 54 13.79 8.12 1.15
CA VAL A 54 14.98 8.49 0.38
C VAL A 54 14.63 8.78 -1.09
N GLY A 55 14.26 10.01 -1.37
CA GLY A 55 13.85 10.41 -2.71
C GLY A 55 12.65 11.34 -2.70
N GLY A 56 11.97 11.45 -1.55
CA GLY A 56 10.69 12.10 -1.44
C GLY A 56 9.59 11.28 -2.13
N ALA A 57 8.40 11.87 -2.25
CA ALA A 57 7.23 11.45 -3.06
C ALA A 57 7.48 11.21 -4.57
N THR A 58 8.73 11.14 -5.03
CA THR A 58 9.09 10.71 -6.39
C THR A 58 10.14 9.61 -6.38
N GLY A 59 10.36 9.01 -5.20
CA GLY A 59 11.24 7.90 -4.96
C GLY A 59 10.79 6.65 -5.71
N THR A 60 11.61 5.62 -5.56
CA THR A 60 11.25 4.27 -5.98
C THR A 60 10.91 3.40 -4.78
N TYR A 61 10.70 4.02 -3.61
CA TYR A 61 10.51 3.34 -2.34
C TYR A 61 9.10 2.78 -2.24
N ARG A 62 8.06 3.48 -2.74
CA ARG A 62 6.78 2.95 -3.28
C ARG A 62 6.72 1.65 -4.13
N TYR A 63 7.83 0.94 -4.28
CA TYR A 63 7.95 -0.39 -4.84
C TYR A 63 8.87 -1.29 -3.95
N ASP A 64 8.96 -1.06 -2.65
CA ASP A 64 9.90 -1.66 -1.67
C ASP A 64 9.21 -1.68 -0.27
N HIS A 65 8.04 -2.34 -0.18
CA HIS A 65 7.10 -2.27 0.96
C HIS A 65 7.72 -2.68 2.32
N ASP A 66 8.73 -3.55 2.32
CA ASP A 66 9.43 -3.98 3.54
C ASP A 66 10.73 -3.20 3.83
N ASN A 67 11.04 -2.18 3.01
CA ASN A 67 12.24 -1.36 3.10
C ASN A 67 13.58 -2.13 3.10
N ASP A 68 13.65 -3.34 2.56
CA ASP A 68 14.86 -4.15 2.58
C ASP A 68 15.89 -3.71 1.49
N GLY A 69 15.42 -2.91 0.52
CA GLY A 69 16.19 -2.39 -0.60
C GLY A 69 16.11 -3.24 -1.87
N ILE A 70 15.17 -4.18 -1.93
CA ILE A 70 14.83 -5.00 -3.08
C ILE A 70 13.42 -4.63 -3.52
N TRP A 71 13.28 -4.24 -4.78
CA TRP A 71 11.96 -3.87 -5.28
C TRP A 71 11.00 -5.05 -5.26
N ASP A 72 9.75 -4.87 -4.86
CA ASP A 72 8.66 -5.87 -4.81
C ASP A 72 8.57 -6.69 -6.10
N SER A 73 8.77 -6.03 -7.24
CA SER A 73 8.80 -6.69 -8.56
C SER A 73 9.85 -7.81 -8.71
N THR A 74 10.81 -7.85 -7.79
CA THR A 74 11.94 -8.78 -7.70
C THR A 74 12.16 -9.38 -6.32
N ASP A 75 11.50 -8.84 -5.28
CA ASP A 75 11.35 -9.53 -4.01
C ASP A 75 10.44 -10.74 -4.19
N THR A 76 10.48 -11.62 -3.21
CA THR A 76 9.64 -12.81 -3.10
C THR A 76 8.88 -12.85 -1.79
N ASP A 77 8.99 -11.81 -0.96
CA ASP A 77 8.52 -11.70 0.43
C ASP A 77 8.31 -10.20 0.74
N ASP A 78 7.32 -9.57 0.07
CA ASP A 78 7.16 -8.10 0.04
C ASP A 78 6.88 -7.45 1.42
N ASP A 79 6.52 -8.23 2.44
CA ASP A 79 6.31 -7.81 3.83
C ASP A 79 7.28 -8.49 4.83
N ASN A 80 8.31 -9.19 4.35
CA ASN A 80 9.33 -9.83 5.20
C ASN A 80 8.81 -10.71 6.38
N ASP A 81 7.59 -11.23 6.30
CA ASP A 81 6.96 -12.05 7.34
C ASP A 81 7.55 -13.49 7.40
N GLY A 82 8.32 -13.86 6.36
CA GLY A 82 8.99 -15.14 6.18
C GLY A 82 8.15 -16.20 5.46
N LEU A 83 7.01 -15.82 4.91
CA LEU A 83 6.28 -16.54 3.89
C LEU A 83 6.79 -16.09 2.52
N SER A 84 5.95 -15.99 1.49
CA SER A 84 6.46 -15.55 0.19
C SER A 84 5.26 -15.17 -0.64
N ASP A 85 5.35 -14.11 -1.43
CA ASP A 85 4.22 -13.56 -2.22
C ASP A 85 3.40 -14.63 -2.95
N TRP A 86 4.13 -15.59 -3.54
CA TRP A 86 3.52 -16.68 -4.29
C TRP A 86 2.67 -17.58 -3.40
N PHE A 87 3.13 -17.85 -2.17
CA PHE A 87 2.40 -18.58 -1.17
C PHE A 87 1.18 -17.81 -0.68
N GLU A 88 1.31 -16.57 -0.15
CA GLU A 88 0.18 -15.73 0.27
C GLU A 88 -0.92 -15.67 -0.81
N THR A 89 -0.53 -15.34 -2.04
CA THR A 89 -1.47 -15.20 -3.16
C THR A 89 -2.25 -16.50 -3.46
N ASN A 90 -1.70 -17.68 -3.12
CA ASN A 90 -2.24 -18.97 -3.58
C ASN A 90 -2.73 -19.90 -2.46
N ASP A 91 -2.51 -19.58 -1.18
CA ASP A 91 -2.88 -20.46 -0.08
C ASP A 91 -4.39 -20.38 0.27
N GLY A 92 -5.03 -19.26 -0.08
CA GLY A 92 -6.44 -18.97 0.17
C GLY A 92 -6.75 -18.70 1.65
N ASN A 93 -5.74 -18.30 2.42
CA ASN A 93 -5.85 -17.77 3.76
C ASN A 93 -5.87 -16.24 3.68
N SER A 94 -6.64 -15.62 4.56
CA SER A 94 -6.74 -14.15 4.63
C SER A 94 -6.07 -13.64 5.90
N LEU A 95 -5.05 -14.35 6.38
CA LEU A 95 -4.26 -14.04 7.58
C LEU A 95 -2.76 -14.07 7.22
N THR A 96 -2.47 -13.89 5.95
CA THR A 96 -1.18 -14.10 5.27
C THR A 96 -1.31 -13.29 3.98
N GLY A 97 -1.69 -12.01 4.11
CA GLY A 97 -1.67 -11.07 2.99
C GLY A 97 -0.24 -10.82 2.55
N GLN A 98 -0.03 -10.36 1.30
CA GLN A 98 1.32 -10.02 0.80
C GLN A 98 1.91 -8.77 1.51
N PHE A 99 1.06 -8.05 2.23
CA PHE A 99 1.32 -6.81 2.95
C PHE A 99 0.68 -6.95 4.34
N ASP A 100 1.03 -8.03 5.07
CA ASP A 100 0.46 -8.42 6.40
C ASP A 100 1.60 -8.98 7.27
N HIS A 101 2.48 -8.06 7.75
CA HIS A 101 3.74 -8.35 8.43
C HIS A 101 3.60 -9.30 9.63
N ASP A 102 2.51 -9.22 10.40
CA ASP A 102 2.26 -10.05 11.57
C ASP A 102 1.34 -11.26 11.36
N ASN A 103 0.75 -11.38 10.16
CA ASN A 103 -0.17 -12.45 9.77
C ASN A 103 -1.46 -12.51 10.59
N ASP A 104 -2.03 -11.37 10.96
CA ASP A 104 -3.31 -11.29 11.67
C ASP A 104 -4.53 -11.12 10.76
N GLY A 105 -4.28 -10.86 9.47
CA GLY A 105 -5.28 -10.70 8.42
C GLY A 105 -5.89 -9.31 8.30
N SER A 106 -5.26 -8.35 8.94
CA SER A 106 -5.32 -6.94 8.60
C SER A 106 -4.16 -6.68 7.63
N ASP A 107 -4.42 -5.96 6.54
CA ASP A 107 -3.32 -5.49 5.71
C ASP A 107 -2.60 -4.38 6.51
N ASP A 108 -1.28 -4.25 6.39
CA ASP A 108 -0.41 -3.33 7.15
C ASP A 108 -1.03 -1.90 7.20
N ASN A 109 -1.51 -1.42 6.06
CA ASN A 109 -2.17 -0.11 5.94
C ASN A 109 -3.47 0.10 6.75
N GLU A 110 -4.13 -0.98 7.17
CA GLU A 110 -5.35 -0.96 7.99
C GLU A 110 -5.08 -1.37 9.46
N ASP A 111 -3.87 -1.79 9.80
CA ASP A 111 -3.44 -2.14 11.15
C ASP A 111 -2.76 -0.93 11.85
N ASP A 112 -2.77 -0.93 13.18
CA ASP A 112 -2.18 0.13 14.02
C ASP A 112 -0.93 -0.40 14.77
N ASP A 113 -0.47 -1.64 14.51
CA ASP A 113 0.65 -2.36 15.16
C ASP A 113 1.12 -3.54 14.26
N ASP A 114 1.65 -3.21 13.08
CA ASP A 114 1.84 -4.13 11.93
C ASP A 114 2.85 -5.25 12.19
N ASP A 115 3.72 -5.09 13.19
CA ASP A 115 4.68 -6.11 13.64
C ASP A 115 4.27 -6.83 14.95
N ASN A 116 3.16 -6.38 15.55
CA ASN A 116 2.56 -6.87 16.79
C ASN A 116 3.54 -6.94 17.97
N ASP A 117 4.48 -6.00 18.05
CA ASP A 117 5.39 -5.87 19.19
C ASP A 117 4.72 -5.18 20.39
N GLY A 118 3.57 -4.54 20.17
CA GLY A 118 2.78 -3.84 21.17
C GLY A 118 3.07 -2.35 21.29
N ILE A 119 3.67 -1.75 20.26
CA ILE A 119 3.87 -0.32 20.05
C ILE A 119 3.05 0.05 18.81
N GLU A 120 2.27 1.14 18.89
CA GLU A 120 1.51 1.57 17.70
C GLU A 120 2.47 2.14 16.65
N ASP A 121 2.27 1.89 15.36
CA ASP A 121 3.21 2.26 14.26
C ASP A 121 3.55 3.76 14.27
N ILE A 122 2.56 4.60 14.59
CA ILE A 122 2.73 6.04 14.77
C ILE A 122 3.75 6.44 15.86
N LEU A 123 4.17 5.50 16.70
CA LEU A 123 5.17 5.66 17.76
C LEU A 123 6.51 5.00 17.42
N GLU A 124 6.60 4.32 16.29
CA GLU A 124 7.77 3.61 15.78
C GLU A 124 8.72 4.55 15.00
N VAL A 125 9.98 4.11 14.83
CA VAL A 125 11.11 4.94 14.33
C VAL A 125 12.17 4.14 13.60
#